data_AF-A0AAW6BBJ3-F1
#
_entry.id   AF-A0AAW6BBJ3-F1
#
_cell.length_a   1.000
_cell.length_b   1.000
_cell.length_c   1.000
_cell.angle_alpha   90.00
_cell.angle_beta   90.00
_cell.angle_gamma   90.00
#
_symmetry.space_group_name_H-M   'P 1'
#
loop_
_entity.id
_entity.type
_entity.pdbx_description
1 polymer ?
#
loop_
_entity_poly.entity_id
_entity_poly.type
_entity_poly.pdbx_seq_one_letter_code
_entity_poly.pdbx_strand_id
1 'polypeptide(L)'
;MDIVISPINLFRKPIISTEIVKKKFQNLDEIILFCESNPLILKALRDSNTLLFNAINKYKNGSMTKEKQIRKLAVSLQNYLLRMGTRTTPFRYMTKLGFITFDNKIKSQEVEKKLRYITRNNCVITENNKFQIELKLTNLFLKRENKIFIENEGKKTNSTCIKDTLILNWLRLNLQNWTLYSKLFQSIKSEFSIISESAFIIYLNKLIKIGFICCSKATTYEEEPICFSSNLDSANTDINKDVNSAVYFLTHFLDTKQEYKGWKKLRNYFSENYLFERIPLKKVVYSDEFNFWNNDDIEFHRGNNYQLLEDYITSQIIQNKTKITIPEKIIEGMKQECYHNISGDLLASVVDGKLILDLGIGSSCDGKIIGRFIQAYPSEARKKC
;
A
#
# COMPACT_ATOMS: atom_id res chain seq x y z
N MET A 1 -21.32 -17.36 15.52
CA MET A 1 -20.57 -16.13 15.18
C MET A 1 -21.19 -15.59 13.92
N ASP A 2 -21.68 -14.35 13.95
CA ASP A 2 -22.30 -13.75 12.77
C ASP A 2 -21.18 -13.18 11.88
N ILE A 3 -21.04 -13.72 10.67
CA ILE A 3 -20.09 -13.21 9.67
C ILE A 3 -20.81 -12.12 8.87
N VAL A 4 -20.29 -10.90 8.93
CA VAL A 4 -20.80 -9.76 8.16
C VAL A 4 -19.81 -9.45 7.04
N ILE A 5 -20.21 -9.67 5.80
CA ILE A 5 -19.44 -9.26 4.62
C ILE A 5 -19.84 -7.82 4.27
N SER A 6 -18.84 -6.96 3.99
CA SER A 6 -19.10 -5.62 3.46
C SER A 6 -20.03 -5.69 2.24
N PRO A 7 -21.07 -4.83 2.15
CA PRO A 7 -22.00 -4.81 1.02
C PRO A 7 -21.32 -4.36 -0.30
N ILE A 8 -20.07 -3.90 -0.22
CA ILE A 8 -19.30 -3.39 -1.35
C ILE A 8 -17.88 -3.92 -1.28
N ASN A 9 -17.43 -4.50 -2.39
CA ASN A 9 -16.16 -5.19 -2.51
C ASN A 9 -15.37 -4.64 -3.70
N LEU A 10 -14.04 -4.58 -3.58
CA LEU A 10 -13.17 -4.17 -4.67
C LEU A 10 -12.92 -5.35 -5.60
N PHE A 11 -13.23 -5.20 -6.89
CA PHE A 11 -12.82 -6.15 -7.91
C PHE A 11 -11.66 -5.60 -8.74
N ARG A 12 -10.92 -6.54 -9.33
CA ARG A 12 -9.73 -6.27 -10.14
C ARG A 12 -9.75 -7.17 -11.35
N LYS A 13 -9.56 -6.62 -12.54
CA LYS A 13 -9.50 -7.39 -13.79
C LYS A 13 -8.29 -6.97 -14.63
N PRO A 14 -7.68 -7.88 -15.39
CA PRO A 14 -6.69 -7.51 -16.39
C PRO A 14 -7.29 -6.55 -17.43
N ILE A 15 -6.45 -5.70 -18.05
CA ILE A 15 -6.92 -4.76 -19.08
C ILE A 15 -7.08 -5.41 -20.46
N ILE A 16 -6.45 -6.56 -20.67
CA ILE A 16 -6.46 -7.34 -21.92
C ILE A 16 -7.07 -8.72 -21.62
N SER A 17 -7.79 -9.31 -22.58
CA SER A 17 -8.28 -10.68 -22.43
C SER A 17 -7.14 -11.71 -22.42
N THR A 18 -7.34 -12.82 -21.73
CA THR A 18 -6.37 -13.93 -21.71
C THR A 18 -6.17 -14.57 -23.09
N GLU A 19 -7.14 -14.46 -24.00
CA GLU A 19 -7.04 -14.96 -25.37
C GLU A 19 -5.95 -14.23 -26.17
N ILE A 20 -5.87 -12.91 -26.01
CA ILE A 20 -4.85 -12.08 -26.65
C ILE A 20 -3.44 -12.45 -26.14
N VAL A 21 -3.31 -12.78 -24.85
CA VAL A 21 -2.03 -13.23 -24.27
C VAL A 21 -1.59 -14.58 -24.82
N LYS A 22 -2.52 -15.46 -25.18
CA LYS A 22 -2.22 -16.77 -25.78
C LYS A 22 -1.75 -16.67 -27.24
N LYS A 23 -1.81 -15.49 -27.85
CA LYS A 23 -1.29 -15.27 -29.21
C LYS A 23 0.22 -15.51 -29.23
N LYS A 24 0.65 -16.44 -30.09
CA LYS A 24 2.08 -16.65 -30.36
C LYS A 24 2.55 -15.59 -31.36
N PHE A 25 3.41 -14.69 -30.90
CA PHE A 25 4.13 -13.75 -31.76
C PHE A 25 5.39 -14.43 -32.31
N GLN A 26 5.62 -14.31 -33.60
CA GLN A 26 6.74 -14.97 -34.28
C GLN A 26 8.07 -14.24 -34.05
N ASN A 27 8.03 -12.92 -33.92
CA ASN A 27 9.21 -12.07 -33.78
C ASN A 27 8.90 -10.80 -32.97
N LEU A 28 9.93 -9.99 -32.71
CA LEU A 28 9.81 -8.74 -31.95
C LEU A 28 8.95 -7.69 -32.68
N ASP A 29 9.03 -7.62 -34.00
CA ASP A 29 8.29 -6.63 -34.79
C ASP A 29 6.78 -6.84 -34.66
N GLU A 30 6.32 -8.09 -34.70
CA GLU A 30 4.91 -8.43 -34.45
C GLU A 30 4.43 -8.02 -33.05
N ILE A 31 5.27 -8.18 -32.03
CA ILE A 31 4.95 -7.77 -30.66
C ILE A 31 4.80 -6.25 -30.59
N ILE A 32 5.72 -5.52 -31.22
CA ILE A 32 5.72 -4.05 -31.23
C ILE A 32 4.49 -3.53 -31.99
N LEU A 33 4.23 -4.05 -33.19
CA LEU A 33 3.04 -3.70 -33.98
C LEU A 33 1.75 -3.93 -33.20
N PHE A 34 1.66 -5.06 -32.49
CA PHE A 34 0.52 -5.34 -31.62
C PHE A 34 0.37 -4.32 -30.49
N CYS A 35 1.48 -4.00 -29.80
CA CYS A 35 1.45 -2.97 -28.75
C CYS A 35 0.99 -1.62 -29.33
N GLU A 36 1.50 -1.23 -30.49
CA GLU A 36 1.20 0.05 -31.15
C GLU A 36 -0.23 0.17 -31.65
N SER A 37 -0.81 -0.96 -32.09
CA SER A 37 -2.22 -1.02 -32.48
C SER A 37 -3.20 -0.81 -31.33
N ASN A 38 -2.73 -0.79 -30.07
CA ASN A 38 -3.56 -0.63 -28.89
C ASN A 38 -3.09 0.56 -28.02
N PRO A 39 -3.78 1.71 -28.08
CA PRO A 39 -3.41 2.91 -27.33
C PRO A 39 -3.29 2.70 -25.82
N LEU A 40 -4.11 1.82 -25.24
CA LEU A 40 -4.07 1.52 -23.80
C LEU A 40 -2.80 0.75 -23.42
N ILE A 41 -2.34 -0.18 -24.26
CA ILE A 41 -1.11 -0.94 -24.03
C ILE A 41 0.10 -0.02 -24.09
N LEU A 42 0.19 0.84 -25.11
CA LEU A 42 1.28 1.82 -25.23
C LEU A 42 1.34 2.76 -24.02
N LYS A 43 0.18 3.29 -23.60
CA LYS A 43 0.10 4.14 -22.42
C LYS A 43 0.58 3.39 -21.17
N ALA A 44 0.14 2.15 -21.00
CA ALA A 44 0.55 1.31 -19.88
C ALA A 44 2.06 1.03 -19.86
N LEU A 45 2.68 0.75 -21.01
CA LEU A 45 4.13 0.54 -21.11
C LEU A 45 4.92 1.80 -20.77
N ARG A 46 4.52 2.95 -21.32
CA ARG A 46 5.18 4.24 -21.10
C ARG A 46 5.22 4.63 -19.62
N ASP A 47 4.09 4.48 -18.95
CA ASP A 47 3.92 4.92 -17.56
C ASP A 47 4.52 3.94 -16.55
N SER A 48 4.47 2.65 -16.86
CA SER A 48 5.01 1.61 -15.97
C SER A 48 6.53 1.50 -16.05
N ASN A 49 7.11 1.69 -17.24
CA ASN A 49 8.52 1.49 -17.48
C ASN A 49 9.02 2.31 -18.67
N THR A 50 9.35 3.57 -18.42
CA THR A 50 9.87 4.50 -19.42
C THR A 50 11.15 3.97 -20.09
N LEU A 51 11.99 3.21 -19.39
CA LEU A 51 13.20 2.62 -19.97
C LEU A 51 12.88 1.55 -21.02
N LEU A 52 11.88 0.70 -20.74
CA LEU A 52 11.39 -0.29 -21.70
C LEU A 52 10.77 0.40 -22.92
N PHE A 53 9.94 1.42 -22.71
CA PHE A 53 9.34 2.21 -23.78
C PHE A 53 10.41 2.87 -24.68
N ASN A 54 11.44 3.46 -24.07
CA ASN A 54 12.57 4.04 -24.81
C ASN A 54 13.37 2.97 -25.59
N ALA A 55 13.44 1.74 -25.08
CA ALA A 55 14.09 0.63 -25.76
C ALA A 55 13.33 0.21 -27.04
N ILE A 56 11.99 0.26 -27.04
CA ILE A 56 11.16 0.07 -28.24
C ILE A 56 11.56 1.09 -29.31
N ASN A 57 11.60 2.38 -28.94
CA ASN A 57 11.96 3.45 -29.87
C ASN A 57 13.38 3.30 -30.44
N LYS A 58 14.35 2.91 -29.60
CA LYS A 58 15.72 2.65 -30.06
C LYS A 58 15.80 1.48 -31.05
N TYR A 59 15.03 0.42 -30.81
CA TYR A 59 14.96 -0.71 -31.71
C TYR A 59 14.33 -0.30 -33.06
N LYS A 60 13.19 0.40 -33.04
CA LYS A 60 12.52 0.90 -34.26
C LYS A 60 13.41 1.82 -35.10
N ASN A 61 14.23 2.65 -34.46
CA ASN A 61 15.14 3.57 -35.15
C ASN A 61 16.46 2.90 -35.59
N GLY A 62 16.57 1.57 -35.52
CA GLY A 62 17.80 0.84 -35.88
C GLY A 62 19.00 1.10 -34.95
N SER A 63 18.80 1.82 -33.84
CA SER A 63 19.87 2.22 -32.91
C SER A 63 20.23 1.13 -31.90
N MET A 64 19.46 0.03 -31.85
CA MET A 64 19.75 -1.14 -31.02
C MET A 64 20.30 -2.27 -31.89
N THR A 65 21.62 -2.47 -31.83
CA THR A 65 22.32 -3.45 -32.68
C THR A 65 22.74 -4.73 -31.95
N LYS A 66 22.75 -4.74 -30.62
CA LYS A 66 23.18 -5.91 -29.84
C LYS A 66 22.06 -6.93 -29.69
N GLU A 67 22.25 -8.14 -30.20
CA GLU A 67 21.28 -9.24 -30.15
C GLU A 67 20.77 -9.54 -28.72
N LYS A 68 21.67 -9.53 -27.72
CA LYS A 68 21.30 -9.72 -26.30
C LYS A 68 20.30 -8.66 -25.82
N GLN A 69 20.41 -7.42 -26.30
CA GLN A 69 19.47 -6.35 -25.95
C GLN A 69 18.12 -6.54 -26.65
N ILE A 70 18.14 -6.95 -27.93
CA ILE A 70 16.94 -7.25 -28.72
C ILE A 70 16.16 -8.41 -28.07
N ARG A 71 16.84 -9.51 -27.70
CA ARG A 71 16.23 -10.65 -27.00
C ARG A 71 15.64 -10.24 -25.64
N LYS A 72 16.37 -9.40 -24.88
CA LYS A 72 15.87 -8.87 -23.60
C LYS A 72 14.61 -8.02 -23.79
N LEU A 73 14.56 -7.19 -24.84
CA LEU A 73 13.39 -6.38 -25.17
C LEU A 73 12.18 -7.28 -25.51
N ALA A 74 12.36 -8.29 -26.35
CA ALA A 74 11.29 -9.25 -26.70
C ALA A 74 10.71 -9.96 -25.47
N VAL A 75 11.57 -10.54 -24.63
CA VAL A 75 11.15 -11.22 -23.39
C VAL A 75 10.45 -10.24 -22.44
N SER A 76 10.96 -9.00 -22.33
CA SER A 76 10.34 -7.98 -21.48
C SER A 76 8.94 -7.62 -21.96
N LEU A 77 8.75 -7.38 -23.27
CA LEU A 77 7.44 -7.04 -23.82
C LEU A 77 6.43 -8.19 -23.65
N GLN A 78 6.84 -9.44 -23.92
CA GLN A 78 5.98 -10.60 -23.69
C GLN A 78 5.55 -10.72 -22.21
N ASN A 79 6.49 -10.50 -21.28
CA ASN A 79 6.16 -10.51 -19.85
C ASN A 79 5.20 -9.38 -19.44
N TYR A 80 5.30 -8.21 -20.07
CA TYR A 80 4.36 -7.10 -19.82
C TYR A 80 2.98 -7.40 -20.41
N LEU A 81 2.89 -7.98 -21.60
CA LEU A 81 1.61 -8.44 -22.18
C LEU A 81 0.97 -9.53 -21.32
N LEU A 82 1.76 -10.52 -20.91
CA LEU A 82 1.34 -11.57 -19.97
C LEU A 82 0.80 -10.95 -18.68
N ARG A 83 1.50 -10.00 -18.09
CA ARG A 83 1.06 -9.26 -16.90
C ARG A 83 -0.29 -8.56 -17.14
N MET A 84 -0.43 -7.82 -18.24
CA MET A 84 -1.64 -7.04 -18.55
C MET A 84 -2.88 -7.90 -18.82
N GLY A 85 -2.71 -9.18 -19.18
CA GLY A 85 -3.82 -10.10 -19.41
C GLY A 85 -4.00 -11.23 -18.39
N THR A 86 -3.12 -11.37 -17.40
CA THR A 86 -3.25 -12.44 -16.37
C THR A 86 -3.18 -11.94 -14.94
N ARG A 87 -2.49 -10.83 -14.65
CA ARG A 87 -2.33 -10.36 -13.28
C ARG A 87 -3.41 -9.33 -12.92
N THR A 88 -4.08 -9.57 -11.81
CA THR A 88 -5.10 -8.68 -11.23
C THR A 88 -4.52 -7.76 -10.14
N THR A 89 -3.21 -7.82 -9.86
CA THR A 89 -2.57 -6.92 -8.89
C THR A 89 -2.64 -5.47 -9.38
N PRO A 90 -3.28 -4.54 -8.64
CA PRO A 90 -3.53 -3.20 -9.13
C PRO A 90 -2.24 -2.46 -9.47
N PHE A 91 -2.12 -2.08 -10.75
CA PHE A 91 -1.00 -1.29 -11.25
C PHE A 91 -1.48 -0.38 -12.39
N ARG A 92 -0.95 0.85 -12.42
CA ARG A 92 -1.38 1.93 -13.33
C ARG A 92 -1.47 1.43 -14.77
N TYR A 93 -2.65 1.58 -15.38
CA TYR A 93 -2.99 1.16 -16.75
C TYR A 93 -2.77 -0.33 -17.09
N MET A 94 -2.46 -1.19 -16.12
CA MET A 94 -2.30 -2.65 -16.34
C MET A 94 -3.46 -3.47 -15.78
N THR A 95 -4.26 -2.86 -14.91
CA THR A 95 -5.37 -3.52 -14.22
C THR A 95 -6.54 -2.56 -14.17
N LYS A 96 -7.71 -3.05 -14.56
CA LYS A 96 -8.99 -2.36 -14.35
C LYS A 96 -9.43 -2.61 -12.91
N LEU A 97 -9.91 -1.54 -12.28
CA LEU A 97 -10.44 -1.59 -10.93
C LEU A 97 -11.92 -1.29 -10.97
N GLY A 98 -12.61 -1.76 -9.94
CA GLY A 98 -13.98 -1.34 -9.73
C GLY A 98 -14.56 -1.89 -8.46
N PHE A 99 -15.84 -1.60 -8.25
CA PHE A 99 -16.57 -2.05 -7.08
C PHE A 99 -17.71 -2.97 -7.50
N ILE A 100 -17.90 -4.05 -6.76
CA ILE A 100 -19.06 -4.93 -6.85
C ILE A 100 -19.88 -4.70 -5.59
N THR A 101 -21.20 -4.62 -5.76
CA THR A 101 -22.15 -4.62 -4.66
C THR A 101 -23.05 -5.85 -4.74
N PHE A 102 -23.45 -6.35 -3.58
CA PHE A 102 -24.47 -7.41 -3.49
C PHE A 102 -25.91 -6.85 -3.47
N ASP A 103 -26.08 -5.52 -3.55
CA ASP A 103 -27.39 -4.88 -3.63
C ASP A 103 -27.91 -4.92 -5.08
N ASN A 104 -28.83 -5.84 -5.36
CA ASN A 104 -29.46 -6.03 -6.67
C ASN A 104 -30.22 -4.80 -7.18
N LYS A 105 -30.43 -3.76 -6.35
CA LYS A 105 -31.09 -2.51 -6.74
C LYS A 105 -30.13 -1.52 -7.41
N ILE A 106 -28.82 -1.74 -7.34
CA ILE A 106 -27.82 -0.82 -7.90
C ILE A 106 -27.45 -1.28 -9.32
N LYS A 107 -27.81 -0.50 -10.34
CA LYS A 107 -27.52 -0.82 -11.75
C LYS A 107 -26.03 -0.69 -12.10
N SER A 108 -25.60 -1.47 -13.10
CA SER A 108 -24.25 -1.39 -13.68
C SER A 108 -23.98 -0.05 -14.35
N GLN A 109 -22.82 0.57 -14.06
CA GLN A 109 -22.38 1.81 -14.72
C GLN A 109 -20.86 1.84 -14.83
N GLU A 110 -20.30 1.96 -16.03
CA GLU A 110 -18.89 2.31 -16.18
C GLU A 110 -18.70 3.80 -15.87
N VAL A 111 -17.77 4.14 -14.96
CA VAL A 111 -17.52 5.53 -14.57
C VAL A 111 -16.02 5.78 -14.60
N GLU A 112 -15.57 6.51 -15.61
CA GLU A 112 -14.20 6.98 -15.67
C GLU A 112 -13.99 8.07 -14.61
N LYS A 113 -13.25 7.76 -13.55
CA LYS A 113 -12.90 8.73 -12.50
C LYS A 113 -11.47 9.19 -12.69
N LYS A 114 -11.27 10.50 -12.70
CA LYS A 114 -9.95 11.10 -12.55
C LYS A 114 -9.51 10.95 -11.10
N LEU A 115 -8.44 10.19 -10.87
CA LEU A 115 -7.82 10.11 -9.56
C LEU A 115 -6.64 11.07 -9.50
N ARG A 116 -6.52 11.78 -8.38
CA ARG A 116 -5.39 12.64 -8.05
C ARG A 116 -4.29 11.80 -7.43
N TYR A 117 -3.08 11.86 -7.98
CA TYR A 117 -1.92 11.15 -7.43
C TYR A 117 -0.79 12.09 -7.05
N ILE A 118 -0.16 11.79 -5.91
CA ILE A 118 0.99 12.51 -5.37
C ILE A 118 2.25 12.07 -6.13
N THR A 119 2.85 12.97 -6.91
CA THR A 119 4.01 12.59 -7.74
C THR A 119 5.37 12.86 -7.07
N ARG A 120 5.48 13.79 -6.10
CA ARG A 120 6.69 14.04 -5.29
C ARG A 120 6.42 15.03 -4.16
N ASN A 121 7.05 14.80 -3.00
CA ASN A 121 7.08 15.74 -1.86
C ASN A 121 8.21 16.77 -2.07
N ASN A 122 8.04 17.74 -2.97
CA ASN A 122 9.09 18.68 -3.41
C ASN A 122 8.71 20.16 -3.18
N CYS A 123 8.01 20.49 -2.10
CA CYS A 123 7.73 21.90 -1.82
C CYS A 123 9.03 22.68 -1.59
N VAL A 124 9.21 23.76 -2.36
CA VAL A 124 10.27 24.75 -2.21
C VAL A 124 9.61 26.11 -2.07
N ILE A 125 9.91 26.82 -0.99
CA ILE A 125 9.49 28.20 -0.78
C ILE A 125 10.31 29.09 -1.72
N THR A 126 9.62 29.89 -2.52
CA THR A 126 10.17 30.89 -3.42
C THR A 126 9.44 32.21 -3.23
N GLU A 127 10.00 33.30 -3.73
CA GLU A 127 9.34 34.62 -3.71
C GLU A 127 7.91 34.58 -4.29
N ASN A 128 7.70 33.76 -5.33
CA ASN A 128 6.44 33.70 -6.06
C ASN A 128 5.34 32.91 -5.33
N ASN A 129 5.69 32.01 -4.40
CA ASN A 129 4.72 31.10 -3.78
C ASN A 129 4.64 31.24 -2.25
N LYS A 130 5.56 31.99 -1.62
CA LYS A 130 5.71 32.07 -0.16
C LYS A 130 4.42 32.47 0.56
N PHE A 131 3.62 33.37 0.00
CA PHE A 131 2.36 33.82 0.61
C PHE A 131 1.23 32.79 0.62
N GLN A 132 1.40 31.66 -0.07
CA GLN A 132 0.39 30.61 -0.18
C GLN A 132 0.84 29.30 0.49
N ILE A 133 1.99 29.31 1.16
CA ILE A 133 2.57 28.13 1.80
C ILE A 133 2.29 28.18 3.30
N GLU A 134 1.73 27.09 3.81
CA GLU A 134 1.67 26.83 5.24
C GLU A 134 2.73 25.80 5.61
N LEU A 135 3.30 25.99 6.80
CA LEU A 135 4.38 25.19 7.35
C LEU A 135 3.92 24.56 8.67
N LYS A 136 4.38 23.34 8.94
CA LYS A 136 4.16 22.66 10.22
C LYS A 136 5.40 21.86 10.58
N LEU A 137 5.70 21.75 11.86
CA LEU A 137 6.78 20.90 12.35
C LEU A 137 6.44 19.42 12.11
N THR A 138 7.42 18.62 11.69
CA THR A 138 7.26 17.16 11.63
C THR A 138 7.05 16.58 13.03
N ASN A 139 6.36 15.45 13.12
CA ASN A 139 6.30 14.67 14.36
C ASN A 139 7.44 13.65 14.49
N LEU A 140 8.20 13.45 13.40
CA LEU A 140 9.22 12.43 13.23
C LEU A 140 10.62 12.93 13.61
N PHE A 141 10.75 13.50 14.80
CA PHE A 141 12.03 13.88 15.35
C PHE A 141 12.11 13.62 16.86
N LEU A 142 13.33 13.48 17.34
CA LEU A 142 13.68 13.35 18.75
C LEU A 142 14.70 14.42 19.12
N LYS A 143 14.45 15.15 20.21
CA LYS A 143 15.45 16.01 20.84
C LYS A 143 16.20 15.21 21.92
N ARG A 144 17.53 15.16 21.85
CA ARG A 144 18.40 14.73 22.96
C ARG A 144 19.38 15.86 23.23
N GLU A 145 19.34 16.42 24.43
CA GLU A 145 20.23 17.52 24.84
C GLU A 145 20.22 18.68 23.81
N ASN A 146 21.38 18.96 23.20
CA ASN A 146 21.59 19.99 22.19
C ASN A 146 21.50 19.47 20.74
N LYS A 147 20.93 18.29 20.52
CA LYS A 147 20.78 17.65 19.22
C LYS A 147 19.32 17.30 18.92
N ILE A 148 18.95 17.40 17.65
CA ILE A 148 17.68 16.97 17.10
C ILE A 148 17.98 15.89 16.05
N PHE A 149 17.45 14.70 16.28
CA PHE A 149 17.50 13.56 15.39
C PHE A 149 16.21 13.51 14.60
N ILE A 150 16.30 13.49 13.28
CA ILE A 150 15.15 13.53 12.36
C ILE A 150 15.11 12.19 11.62
N GLU A 151 13.97 11.52 11.68
CA GLU A 151 13.75 10.33 10.87
C GLU A 151 13.49 10.73 9.42
N ASN A 152 14.26 10.15 8.51
CA ASN A 152 14.05 10.34 7.09
C ASN A 152 13.17 9.19 6.57
N GLU A 153 11.94 9.48 6.17
CA GLU A 153 10.99 8.51 5.58
C GLU A 153 11.54 7.77 4.32
N GLY A 154 12.68 8.20 3.76
CA GLY A 154 13.25 7.65 2.53
C GLY A 154 14.60 6.92 2.64
N LYS A 155 15.25 6.84 3.81
CA LYS A 155 16.57 6.19 3.95
C LYS A 155 16.59 5.25 5.13
N LYS A 156 16.65 3.94 4.85
CA LYS A 156 16.64 2.84 5.82
C LYS A 156 17.71 2.91 6.94
N THR A 157 18.66 3.84 6.91
CA THR A 157 19.81 3.84 7.84
C THR A 157 20.32 5.20 8.32
N ASN A 158 19.85 6.35 7.84
CA ASN A 158 20.44 7.64 8.23
C ASN A 158 19.39 8.59 8.82
N SER A 159 19.27 8.61 10.14
CA SER A 159 18.72 9.76 10.85
C SER A 159 19.60 10.98 10.58
N THR A 160 18.99 12.12 10.27
CA THR A 160 19.74 13.39 10.17
C THR A 160 19.82 14.01 11.55
N CYS A 161 21.04 14.28 12.02
CA CYS A 161 21.27 14.97 13.29
C CYS A 161 21.60 16.44 13.01
N ILE A 162 20.85 17.35 13.64
CA ILE A 162 21.12 18.80 13.63
C ILE A 162 21.30 19.31 15.05
N LYS A 163 22.02 20.41 15.22
CA LYS A 163 22.16 21.09 16.53
C LYS A 163 20.85 21.80 16.88
N ASP A 164 20.39 21.69 18.12
CA ASP A 164 19.26 22.47 18.64
C ASP A 164 19.69 23.92 18.87
N THR A 165 19.29 24.81 17.96
CA THR A 165 19.59 26.25 18.02
C THR A 165 18.40 27.02 18.57
N LEU A 166 18.62 28.28 18.99
CA LEU A 166 17.53 29.16 19.43
C LEU A 166 16.44 29.31 18.36
N ILE A 167 16.83 29.46 17.09
CA ILE A 167 15.90 29.55 15.97
C ILE A 167 15.11 28.24 15.80
N LEU A 168 15.74 27.07 15.96
CA LEU A 168 15.03 25.78 15.88
C LEU A 168 14.06 25.59 17.04
N ASN A 169 14.46 25.97 18.25
CA ASN A 169 13.56 25.94 19.39
C ASN A 169 12.36 26.88 19.18
N TRP A 170 12.60 28.09 18.66
CA TRP A 170 11.54 29.04 18.31
C TRP A 170 10.60 28.47 17.22
N LEU A 171 11.16 27.88 16.15
CA LEU A 171 10.37 27.24 15.09
C LEU A 171 9.53 26.08 15.64
N ARG A 172 10.06 25.26 16.55
CA ARG A 172 9.32 24.16 17.18
C ARG A 172 8.11 24.64 17.97
N LEU A 173 8.22 25.78 18.65
CA LEU A 173 7.12 26.38 19.40
C LEU A 173 6.09 27.02 18.47
N ASN A 174 6.53 27.68 17.40
CA ASN A 174 5.64 28.42 16.49
C ASN A 174 5.04 27.56 15.36
N LEU A 175 5.55 26.35 15.12
CA LEU A 175 5.08 25.44 14.07
C LEU A 175 4.38 24.19 14.62
N GLN A 176 3.83 24.25 15.84
CA GLN A 176 2.99 23.16 16.38
C GLN A 176 1.74 22.92 15.51
N ASN A 177 1.22 23.99 14.90
CA ASN A 177 0.10 23.98 13.97
C ASN A 177 0.54 24.46 12.58
N TRP A 178 -0.28 24.18 11.57
CA TRP A 178 -0.11 24.74 10.24
C TRP A 178 -0.14 26.27 10.31
N THR A 179 0.96 26.88 9.89
CA THR A 179 1.18 28.32 9.99
C THR A 179 1.59 28.89 8.64
N LEU A 180 0.87 29.89 8.16
CA LEU A 180 1.20 30.58 6.92
C LEU A 180 2.58 31.22 7.02
N TYR A 181 3.41 31.04 5.98
CA TYR A 181 4.78 31.56 5.95
C TYR A 181 4.85 33.07 6.24
N SER A 182 3.90 33.88 5.74
CA SER A 182 3.90 35.33 5.97
C SER A 182 3.75 35.68 7.46
N LYS A 183 2.87 34.98 8.19
CA LYS A 183 2.71 35.13 9.64
C LYS A 183 3.95 34.66 10.39
N LEU A 184 4.53 33.54 9.95
CA LEU A 184 5.76 33.01 10.53
C LEU A 184 6.93 33.99 10.38
N PHE A 185 7.10 34.58 9.19
CA PHE A 185 8.18 35.52 8.93
C PHE A 185 8.01 36.82 9.72
N GLN A 186 6.79 37.35 9.83
CA GLN A 186 6.52 38.51 10.69
C GLN A 186 6.91 38.22 12.15
N SER A 187 6.53 37.05 12.66
CA SER A 187 6.80 36.65 14.04
C SER A 187 8.29 36.40 14.31
N ILE A 188 9.03 35.82 13.35
CA ILE A 188 10.48 35.63 13.54
C ILE A 188 11.23 36.95 13.41
N LYS A 189 10.73 37.89 12.59
CA LYS A 189 11.37 39.19 12.41
C LYS A 189 11.23 40.08 13.65
N SER A 190 10.13 39.96 14.40
CA SER A 190 9.98 40.65 15.69
C SER A 190 10.90 40.09 16.77
N GLU A 191 11.13 38.77 16.78
CA GLU A 191 11.99 38.12 17.78
C GLU A 191 13.49 38.24 17.43
N PHE A 192 13.82 38.15 16.14
CA PHE A 192 15.18 38.13 15.62
C PHE A 192 15.32 39.15 14.47
N SER A 193 15.39 40.43 14.83
CA SER A 193 15.40 41.57 13.90
C SER A 193 16.50 41.52 12.82
N ILE A 194 17.60 40.82 13.07
CA ILE A 194 18.75 40.69 12.16
C ILE A 194 18.47 39.74 10.97
N ILE A 195 17.47 38.84 11.09
CA ILE A 195 17.20 37.84 10.05
C ILE A 195 16.61 38.50 8.80
N SER A 196 17.24 38.31 7.65
CA SER A 196 16.67 38.70 6.35
C SER A 196 15.68 37.64 5.86
N GLU A 197 14.70 38.07 5.07
CA GLU A 197 13.68 37.16 4.52
C GLU A 197 14.32 36.08 3.64
N SER A 198 15.26 36.47 2.79
CA SER A 198 15.98 35.55 1.90
C SER A 198 16.75 34.48 2.67
N ALA A 199 17.44 34.85 3.75
CA ALA A 199 18.16 33.89 4.59
C ALA A 199 17.18 32.95 5.30
N PHE A 200 16.03 33.46 5.73
CA PHE A 200 15.00 32.64 6.37
C PHE A 200 14.37 31.63 5.41
N ILE A 201 14.06 32.03 4.17
CA ILE A 201 13.58 31.12 3.12
C ILE A 201 14.59 30.00 2.85
N ILE A 202 15.88 30.35 2.68
CA ILE A 202 16.96 29.36 2.47
C ILE A 202 17.03 28.38 3.65
N TYR A 203 16.92 28.90 4.87
CA TYR A 203 16.96 28.10 6.08
C TYR A 203 15.76 27.13 6.16
N LEU A 204 14.54 27.63 5.96
CA LEU A 204 13.33 26.80 5.93
C LEU A 204 13.37 25.73 4.83
N ASN A 205 13.83 26.08 3.63
CA ASN A 205 13.98 25.11 2.54
C ASN A 205 14.97 23.99 2.88
N LYS A 206 16.05 24.27 3.62
CA LYS A 206 16.96 23.22 4.13
C LYS A 206 16.25 22.32 5.13
N LEU A 207 15.44 22.88 6.04
CA LEU A 207 14.68 22.13 7.03
C LEU A 207 13.56 21.27 6.40
N ILE A 208 12.90 21.77 5.35
CA ILE A 208 11.94 21.01 4.55
C ILE A 208 12.63 19.83 3.86
N LYS A 209 13.80 20.08 3.25
CA LYS A 209 14.56 19.05 2.51
C LYS A 209 14.98 17.88 3.39
N ILE A 210 15.28 18.12 4.67
CA ILE A 210 15.63 17.07 5.64
C ILE A 210 14.41 16.52 6.39
N GLY A 211 13.19 16.88 5.99
CA GLY A 211 11.95 16.38 6.58
C GLY A 211 11.59 16.95 7.96
N PHE A 212 12.30 17.98 8.45
CA PHE A 212 12.02 18.58 9.75
C PHE A 212 10.77 19.49 9.74
N ILE A 213 10.49 20.12 8.60
CA ILE A 213 9.31 20.96 8.39
C ILE A 213 8.49 20.40 7.22
N CYS A 214 7.20 20.20 7.46
CA CYS A 214 6.21 19.85 6.45
C CYS A 214 5.66 21.14 5.79
N CYS A 215 5.34 21.05 4.50
CA CYS A 215 4.76 22.16 3.72
C CYS A 215 3.41 21.75 3.12
N SER A 216 2.41 22.63 3.16
CA SER A 216 1.04 22.35 2.70
C SER A 216 0.90 22.17 1.19
N LYS A 217 1.84 22.71 0.40
CA LYS A 217 1.85 22.65 -1.08
C LYS A 217 2.74 21.56 -1.66
N ALA A 218 3.19 20.62 -0.85
CA ALA A 218 4.18 19.63 -1.26
C ALA A 218 3.62 18.49 -2.11
N THR A 219 2.54 18.71 -2.84
CA THR A 219 1.85 17.68 -3.61
C THR A 219 1.50 18.23 -4.98
N THR A 220 2.34 17.98 -5.97
CA THR A 220 1.89 17.98 -7.35
C THR A 220 0.90 16.81 -7.48
N TYR A 221 -0.38 17.16 -7.59
CA TYR A 221 -1.44 16.22 -7.95
C TYR A 221 -1.54 16.19 -9.46
N GLU A 222 -1.21 15.05 -10.07
CA GLU A 222 -1.64 14.77 -11.44
C GLU A 222 -3.04 14.16 -11.37
N GLU A 223 -4.00 14.78 -12.07
CA GLU A 223 -5.32 14.19 -12.31
C GLU A 223 -5.26 13.37 -13.58
N GLU A 224 -5.41 12.05 -13.46
CA GLU A 224 -5.54 11.19 -14.63
C GLU A 224 -6.73 10.25 -14.53
N PRO A 225 -7.43 10.02 -15.66
CA PRO A 225 -8.54 9.09 -15.69
C PRO A 225 -8.04 7.68 -15.42
N ILE A 226 -8.72 6.99 -14.52
CA ILE A 226 -8.59 5.55 -14.34
C ILE A 226 -9.88 4.91 -14.78
N CYS A 227 -9.74 3.86 -15.59
CA CYS A 227 -10.84 2.96 -15.92
C CYS A 227 -11.34 2.30 -14.63
N PHE A 228 -12.35 2.94 -14.06
CA PHE A 228 -13.22 2.39 -13.04
C PHE A 228 -14.46 1.89 -13.74
N SER A 229 -14.77 0.60 -13.63
CA SER A 229 -16.12 0.13 -13.90
C SER A 229 -16.80 -0.13 -12.58
N SER A 230 -17.91 0.55 -12.31
CA SER A 230 -18.78 0.19 -11.20
C SER A 230 -19.70 -0.94 -11.67
N ASN A 231 -19.83 -1.94 -10.82
CA ASN A 231 -20.90 -2.92 -10.82
C ASN A 231 -20.89 -3.87 -12.04
N LEU A 232 -19.97 -4.82 -12.03
CA LEU A 232 -20.26 -6.11 -12.68
C LEU A 232 -21.33 -6.82 -11.86
N ASP A 233 -22.23 -7.50 -12.57
CA ASP A 233 -23.42 -8.20 -12.10
C ASP A 233 -23.33 -8.74 -10.67
N SER A 234 -24.45 -8.62 -9.95
CA SER A 234 -24.71 -9.23 -8.65
C SER A 234 -23.91 -10.53 -8.53
N ALA A 235 -22.93 -10.57 -7.62
CA ALA A 235 -22.20 -11.80 -7.38
C ALA A 235 -23.24 -12.90 -7.11
N ASN A 236 -23.12 -14.01 -7.81
CA ASN A 236 -24.02 -15.15 -7.65
C ASN A 236 -24.16 -15.45 -6.15
N THR A 237 -25.39 -15.69 -5.67
CA THR A 237 -25.67 -16.01 -4.25
C THR A 237 -24.79 -17.14 -3.72
N ASP A 238 -24.32 -18.01 -4.61
CA ASP A 238 -23.40 -19.10 -4.32
C ASP A 238 -21.99 -18.60 -3.92
N ILE A 239 -21.47 -17.54 -4.54
CA ILE A 239 -20.15 -16.97 -4.18
C ILE A 239 -20.17 -16.40 -2.76
N ASN A 240 -21.29 -15.79 -2.34
CA ASN A 240 -21.42 -15.28 -0.97
C ASN A 240 -21.38 -16.40 0.07
N LYS A 241 -22.00 -17.55 -0.23
CA LYS A 241 -21.93 -18.74 0.63
C LYS A 241 -20.50 -19.28 0.69
N ASP A 242 -19.79 -19.28 -0.44
CA ASP A 242 -18.38 -19.71 -0.49
C ASP A 242 -17.47 -18.78 0.32
N VAL A 243 -17.67 -17.45 0.23
CA VAL A 243 -16.89 -16.48 1.02
C VAL A 243 -17.15 -16.67 2.51
N ASN A 244 -18.43 -16.80 2.92
CA ASN A 244 -18.77 -17.06 4.33
C ASN A 244 -18.16 -18.37 4.84
N SER A 245 -18.24 -19.44 4.04
CA SER A 245 -17.64 -20.73 4.38
C SER A 245 -16.12 -20.63 4.53
N ALA A 246 -15.45 -19.90 3.62
CA ALA A 246 -14.01 -19.68 3.67
C ALA A 246 -13.60 -18.88 4.91
N VAL A 247 -14.32 -17.79 5.23
CA VAL A 247 -14.07 -17.00 6.44
C VAL A 247 -14.29 -17.84 7.68
N TYR A 248 -15.40 -18.57 7.76
CA TYR A 248 -15.69 -19.48 8.87
C TYR A 248 -14.56 -20.48 9.08
N PHE A 249 -14.11 -21.15 8.01
CA PHE A 249 -12.97 -22.07 8.08
C PHE A 249 -11.70 -21.40 8.61
N LEU A 250 -11.36 -20.19 8.13
CA LEU A 250 -10.19 -19.45 8.58
C LEU A 250 -10.26 -19.05 10.07
N THR A 251 -11.46 -18.86 10.63
CA THR A 251 -11.61 -18.56 12.06
C THR A 251 -11.17 -19.71 12.98
N HIS A 252 -11.07 -20.94 12.49
CA HIS A 252 -10.53 -22.05 13.28
C HIS A 252 -9.03 -21.95 13.55
N PHE A 253 -8.31 -20.99 12.94
CA PHE A 253 -6.86 -20.85 13.10
C PHE A 253 -6.46 -19.56 13.84
N LEU A 254 -7.38 -18.93 14.56
CA LEU A 254 -7.13 -17.65 15.24
C LEU A 254 -6.23 -17.76 16.46
N ASP A 255 -6.07 -18.96 17.02
CA ASP A 255 -5.09 -19.25 18.04
C ASP A 255 -3.64 -19.29 17.51
N THR A 256 -3.47 -19.39 16.20
CA THR A 256 -2.17 -19.32 15.54
C THR A 256 -1.68 -17.88 15.52
N LYS A 257 -0.54 -17.63 16.17
CA LYS A 257 0.00 -16.28 16.36
C LYS A 257 1.37 -16.13 15.71
N GLN A 258 1.53 -15.02 15.00
CA GLN A 258 2.84 -14.48 14.66
C GLN A 258 3.17 -13.39 15.68
N GLU A 259 4.23 -13.59 16.45
CA GLU A 259 4.70 -12.59 17.41
C GLU A 259 6.11 -12.16 17.03
N TYR A 260 6.32 -10.85 16.87
CA TYR A 260 7.66 -10.30 16.69
C TYR A 260 8.42 -10.43 18.01
N LYS A 261 9.60 -11.06 17.99
CA LYS A 261 10.40 -11.29 19.21
C LYS A 261 10.76 -9.99 19.93
N GLY A 262 11.02 -8.92 19.18
CA GLY A 262 11.25 -7.59 19.75
C GLY A 262 10.06 -7.07 20.56
N TRP A 263 8.83 -7.29 20.08
CA TRP A 263 7.60 -6.86 20.77
C TRP A 263 7.32 -7.70 22.02
N LYS A 264 7.58 -9.01 21.97
CA LYS A 264 7.47 -9.91 23.13
C LYS A 264 8.43 -9.48 24.25
N LYS A 265 9.69 -9.18 23.91
CA LYS A 265 10.69 -8.68 24.86
C LYS A 265 10.27 -7.33 25.44
N LEU A 266 9.79 -6.41 24.60
CA LEU A 266 9.27 -5.12 25.05
C LEU A 266 8.12 -5.30 26.05
N ARG A 267 7.15 -6.18 25.75
CA ARG A 267 6.02 -6.47 26.64
C ARG A 267 6.48 -6.97 28.01
N ASN A 268 7.42 -7.91 28.03
CA ASN A 268 7.96 -8.46 29.27
C ASN A 268 8.71 -7.38 30.06
N TYR A 269 9.58 -6.60 29.40
CA TYR A 269 10.30 -5.50 30.03
C TYR A 269 9.37 -4.46 30.67
N PHE A 270 8.30 -4.09 29.96
CA PHE A 270 7.26 -3.19 30.50
C PHE A 270 6.55 -3.79 31.70
N SER A 271 6.23 -5.08 31.66
CA SER A 271 5.53 -5.77 32.76
C SER A 271 6.39 -5.86 34.01
N GLU A 272 7.71 -6.03 33.84
CA GLU A 272 8.68 -6.14 34.95
C GLU A 272 9.04 -4.78 35.56
N ASN A 273 9.18 -3.73 34.75
CA ASN A 273 9.78 -2.46 35.19
C ASN A 273 8.79 -1.30 35.27
N TYR A 274 7.62 -1.40 34.62
CA TYR A 274 6.71 -0.27 34.39
C TYR A 274 5.24 -0.66 34.58
N LEU A 275 4.97 -1.66 35.43
CA LEU A 275 3.62 -2.11 35.70
C LEU A 275 2.77 -0.93 36.19
N PHE A 276 1.69 -0.62 35.45
CA PHE A 276 0.76 0.51 35.67
C PHE A 276 1.26 1.92 35.29
N GLU A 277 2.44 2.07 34.71
CA GLU A 277 2.92 3.37 34.23
C GLU A 277 2.54 3.64 32.76
N ARG A 278 2.27 4.91 32.43
CA ARG A 278 2.05 5.36 31.05
C ARG A 278 3.29 6.06 30.53
N ILE A 279 4.05 5.39 29.68
CA ILE A 279 5.25 5.96 29.05
C ILE A 279 4.90 6.56 27.69
N PRO A 280 5.29 7.81 27.38
CA PRO A 280 5.09 8.39 26.06
C PRO A 280 5.74 7.52 24.97
N LEU A 281 4.98 7.16 23.91
CA LEU A 281 5.47 6.29 22.84
C LEU A 281 6.77 6.79 22.20
N LYS A 282 6.98 8.12 22.10
CA LYS A 282 8.25 8.68 21.63
C LYS A 282 9.42 8.31 22.55
N LYS A 283 9.25 8.32 23.87
CA LYS A 283 10.29 7.89 24.80
C LYS A 283 10.57 6.40 24.62
N VAL A 284 9.52 5.60 24.37
CA VAL A 284 9.66 4.19 24.02
C VAL A 284 10.53 4.07 22.79
N VAL A 285 10.01 4.42 21.60
CA VAL A 285 10.67 4.22 20.28
C VAL A 285 12.12 4.73 20.23
N TYR A 286 12.43 5.79 20.96
CA TYR A 286 13.68 6.51 20.83
C TYR A 286 14.62 6.47 22.03
N SER A 287 14.29 5.83 23.15
CA SER A 287 15.25 5.65 24.25
C SER A 287 16.15 4.46 23.95
N ASP A 288 17.43 4.58 24.29
CA ASP A 288 18.38 3.46 24.21
C ASP A 288 17.98 2.32 25.17
N GLU A 289 17.21 2.66 26.21
CA GLU A 289 16.62 1.74 27.19
C GLU A 289 15.68 0.71 26.56
N PHE A 290 14.88 1.11 25.57
CA PHE A 290 13.81 0.27 25.02
C PHE A 290 14.15 -0.35 23.67
N ASN A 291 15.43 -0.39 23.28
CA ASN A 291 15.90 -0.74 21.93
C ASN A 291 15.74 -2.24 21.57
N PHE A 292 14.52 -2.77 21.72
CA PHE A 292 14.13 -4.16 21.49
C PHE A 292 13.56 -4.38 20.09
N TRP A 293 13.06 -3.33 19.41
CA TRP A 293 12.46 -3.38 18.07
C TRP A 293 13.43 -3.67 16.94
N ASN A 294 14.74 -3.54 17.14
CA ASN A 294 15.71 -3.89 16.10
C ASN A 294 15.80 -5.41 15.84
N ASN A 295 15.09 -6.22 16.62
CA ASN A 295 14.90 -7.63 16.35
C ASN A 295 13.57 -7.87 15.62
N ASP A 296 13.67 -7.91 14.29
CA ASP A 296 12.56 -8.22 13.37
C ASP A 296 12.28 -9.74 13.26
N ASP A 297 12.94 -10.59 14.04
CA ASP A 297 12.70 -12.03 14.00
C ASP A 297 11.25 -12.30 14.42
N ILE A 298 10.58 -13.11 13.61
CA ILE A 298 9.21 -13.52 13.85
C ILE A 298 9.25 -14.90 14.51
N GLU A 299 8.54 -15.04 15.63
CA GLU A 299 8.25 -16.33 16.23
C GLU A 299 6.83 -16.74 15.79
N PHE A 300 6.71 -17.94 15.22
CA PHE A 300 5.45 -18.46 14.73
C PHE A 300 4.96 -19.55 15.67
N HIS A 301 3.84 -19.30 16.34
CA HIS A 301 3.19 -20.25 17.21
C HIS A 301 2.00 -20.86 16.46
N ARG A 302 2.16 -22.10 16.01
CA ARG A 302 1.08 -22.88 15.38
C ARG A 302 0.12 -23.37 16.48
N GLY A 303 -1.16 -23.07 16.34
CA GLY A 303 -2.19 -23.59 17.23
C GLY A 303 -2.44 -25.09 17.02
N ASN A 304 -3.18 -25.72 17.93
CA ASN A 304 -3.46 -27.16 17.88
C ASN A 304 -4.23 -27.55 16.61
N ASN A 305 -5.10 -26.66 16.12
CA ASN A 305 -5.86 -26.87 14.89
C ASN A 305 -4.98 -26.93 13.64
N TYR A 306 -3.83 -26.25 13.66
CA TYR A 306 -2.86 -26.33 12.57
C TYR A 306 -2.30 -27.75 12.47
N GLN A 307 -1.93 -28.37 13.61
CA GLN A 307 -1.40 -29.73 13.63
C GLN A 307 -2.44 -30.74 13.13
N LEU A 308 -3.69 -30.63 13.57
CA LEU A 308 -4.79 -31.49 13.11
C LEU A 308 -4.97 -31.43 11.58
N LEU A 309 -4.89 -30.24 11.00
CA LEU A 309 -4.98 -30.08 9.55
C LEU A 309 -3.73 -30.62 8.83
N GLU A 310 -2.54 -30.36 9.37
CA GLU A 310 -1.26 -30.84 8.82
C GLU A 310 -1.19 -32.37 8.79
N ASP A 311 -1.61 -33.03 9.87
CA ASP A 311 -1.67 -34.50 9.96
C ASP A 311 -2.64 -35.07 8.92
N TYR A 312 -3.83 -34.47 8.79
CA TYR A 312 -4.81 -34.89 7.78
C TYR A 312 -4.26 -34.73 6.36
N ILE A 313 -3.71 -33.57 6.02
CA ILE A 313 -3.14 -33.31 4.69
C ILE A 313 -2.01 -34.30 4.39
N THR A 314 -1.11 -34.51 5.35
CA THR A 314 0.00 -35.47 5.22
C THR A 314 -0.51 -36.88 4.94
N SER A 315 -1.57 -37.32 5.65
CA SER A 315 -2.19 -38.62 5.43
C SER A 315 -2.76 -38.77 4.02
N GLN A 316 -3.29 -37.69 3.42
CA GLN A 316 -3.79 -37.71 2.04
C GLN A 316 -2.66 -37.70 1.01
N ILE A 317 -1.57 -36.96 1.27
CA ILE A 317 -0.39 -36.90 0.40
C ILE A 317 0.29 -38.28 0.33
N ILE A 318 0.42 -38.98 1.46
CA ILE A 318 0.97 -40.35 1.51
C ILE A 318 0.15 -41.31 0.63
N GLN A 319 -1.15 -41.05 0.48
CA GLN A 319 -2.05 -41.79 -0.42
C GLN A 319 -1.98 -41.31 -1.89
N ASN A 320 -0.99 -40.49 -2.25
CA ASN A 320 -0.80 -39.90 -3.57
C ASN A 320 -1.99 -39.08 -4.08
N LYS A 321 -2.77 -38.47 -3.17
CA LYS A 321 -3.86 -37.57 -3.56
C LYS A 321 -3.33 -36.19 -3.90
N THR A 322 -3.61 -35.73 -5.12
CA THR A 322 -3.23 -34.40 -5.63
C THR A 322 -4.29 -33.33 -5.37
N LYS A 323 -5.53 -33.74 -5.12
CA LYS A 323 -6.64 -32.87 -4.72
C LYS A 323 -7.20 -33.36 -3.39
N ILE A 324 -7.06 -32.54 -2.35
CA ILE A 324 -7.48 -32.87 -0.99
C ILE A 324 -8.76 -32.11 -0.69
N THR A 325 -9.80 -32.84 -0.30
CA THR A 325 -11.06 -32.26 0.19
C THR A 325 -11.08 -32.46 1.70
N ILE A 326 -11.17 -31.38 2.47
CA ILE A 326 -11.24 -31.44 3.93
C ILE A 326 -12.70 -31.75 4.29
N PRO A 327 -13.00 -32.89 4.93
CA PRO A 327 -14.37 -33.26 5.28
C PRO A 327 -14.84 -32.48 6.51
N GLU A 328 -16.15 -32.30 6.63
CA GLU A 328 -16.77 -31.56 7.75
C GLU A 328 -16.33 -32.11 9.11
N LYS A 329 -16.20 -33.43 9.27
CA LYS A 329 -15.72 -34.05 10.52
C LYS A 329 -14.35 -33.51 10.98
N ILE A 330 -13.44 -33.21 10.04
CA ILE A 330 -12.14 -32.63 10.37
C ILE A 330 -12.30 -31.15 10.75
N ILE A 331 -13.17 -30.41 10.05
CA ILE A 331 -13.51 -29.01 10.36
C ILE A 331 -14.14 -28.90 11.76
N GLU A 332 -15.08 -29.78 12.09
CA GLU A 332 -15.70 -29.82 13.41
C GLU A 332 -14.71 -30.14 14.53
N GLY A 333 -13.70 -30.98 14.25
CA GLY A 333 -12.60 -31.26 15.17
C GLY A 333 -11.69 -30.05 15.44
N MET A 334 -11.77 -29.00 14.61
CA MET A 334 -11.02 -27.75 14.78
C MET A 334 -11.85 -26.63 15.42
N LYS A 335 -13.07 -26.89 15.89
CA LYS A 335 -13.90 -25.88 16.56
C LYS A 335 -13.21 -25.37 17.82
N GLN A 336 -13.04 -24.05 17.90
CA GLN A 336 -12.46 -23.37 19.04
C GLN A 336 -13.37 -22.21 19.43
N GLU A 337 -13.52 -21.96 20.73
CA GLU A 337 -14.22 -20.78 21.21
C GLU A 337 -13.38 -19.53 20.90
N CYS A 338 -13.90 -18.65 20.04
CA CYS A 338 -13.30 -17.36 19.78
C CYS A 338 -14.09 -16.26 20.47
N TYR A 339 -13.41 -15.48 21.33
CA TYR A 339 -13.99 -14.37 22.10
C TYR A 339 -13.66 -13.00 21.50
N HIS A 340 -13.05 -12.95 20.31
CA HIS A 340 -12.62 -11.71 19.69
C HIS A 340 -13.37 -11.46 18.37
N ASN A 341 -13.91 -10.25 18.23
CA ASN A 341 -14.39 -9.77 16.94
C ASN A 341 -13.18 -9.54 16.03
N ILE A 342 -13.22 -10.14 14.84
CA ILE A 342 -12.15 -10.01 13.84
C ILE A 342 -12.75 -9.41 12.59
N SER A 343 -12.04 -8.43 12.06
CA SER A 343 -12.36 -7.74 10.82
C SER A 343 -11.14 -7.75 9.92
N GLY A 344 -11.34 -7.86 8.62
CA GLY A 344 -10.23 -7.91 7.69
C GLY A 344 -10.66 -7.91 6.24
N ASP A 345 -9.67 -7.76 5.37
CA ASP A 345 -9.83 -7.92 3.93
C ASP A 345 -9.48 -9.37 3.54
N LEU A 346 -10.31 -10.03 2.75
CA LEU A 346 -10.00 -11.34 2.12
C LEU A 346 -9.67 -11.12 0.63
N LEU A 347 -8.60 -11.76 0.16
CA LEU A 347 -8.26 -11.77 -1.27
C LEU A 347 -8.60 -13.12 -1.89
N ALA A 348 -9.46 -13.09 -2.90
CA ALA A 348 -9.88 -14.27 -3.63
C ALA A 348 -10.08 -13.98 -5.11
N SER A 349 -9.93 -15.03 -5.93
CA SER A 349 -10.27 -15.06 -7.34
C SER A 349 -11.53 -15.87 -7.54
N VAL A 350 -12.35 -15.49 -8.52
CA VAL A 350 -13.49 -16.28 -8.98
C VAL A 350 -13.16 -16.87 -10.33
N VAL A 351 -13.10 -18.19 -10.42
CA VAL A 351 -12.77 -18.94 -11.65
C VAL A 351 -13.83 -20.01 -11.84
N ASP A 352 -14.52 -19.99 -12.99
CA ASP A 352 -15.59 -20.94 -13.33
C ASP A 352 -16.64 -21.11 -12.21
N GLY A 353 -17.03 -20.00 -11.58
CA GLY A 353 -18.01 -19.96 -10.49
C GLY A 353 -17.48 -20.42 -9.12
N LYS A 354 -16.19 -20.76 -9.00
CA LYS A 354 -15.56 -21.19 -7.74
C LYS A 354 -14.72 -20.09 -7.14
N LEU A 355 -14.79 -19.96 -5.82
CA LEU A 355 -13.91 -19.10 -5.04
C LEU A 355 -12.56 -19.79 -4.80
N ILE A 356 -11.47 -19.10 -5.14
CA ILE A 356 -10.09 -19.55 -4.91
C ILE A 356 -9.40 -18.49 -4.07
N LEU A 357 -8.95 -18.84 -2.86
CA LEU A 357 -8.18 -17.94 -2.00
C LEU A 357 -6.81 -17.66 -2.63
N ASP A 358 -6.40 -16.40 -2.65
CA ASP A 358 -5.10 -15.99 -3.21
C ASP A 358 -3.95 -16.32 -2.24
N LEU A 359 -2.72 -16.41 -2.76
CA LEU A 359 -1.51 -16.71 -1.97
C LEU A 359 -1.22 -15.65 -0.89
N GLY A 360 -1.69 -14.42 -1.10
CA GLY A 360 -1.76 -13.39 -0.06
C GLY A 360 -3.18 -13.33 0.48
N ILE A 361 -3.52 -14.18 1.46
CA ILE A 361 -4.89 -14.46 1.92
C ILE A 361 -5.67 -13.19 2.34
N GLY A 362 -5.00 -12.09 2.67
CA GLY A 362 -5.68 -10.83 2.96
C GLY A 362 -4.97 -9.94 3.97
N SER A 363 -5.75 -9.30 4.84
CA SER A 363 -5.28 -8.47 5.94
C SER A 363 -6.22 -8.59 7.13
N SER A 364 -5.70 -8.68 8.36
CA SER A 364 -6.48 -8.52 9.61
C SER A 364 -6.82 -7.05 9.93
N CYS A 365 -6.75 -6.18 8.93
CA CYS A 365 -7.06 -4.75 9.05
C CYS A 365 -8.10 -4.44 7.99
N ASP A 366 -9.32 -4.15 8.42
CA ASP A 366 -10.41 -3.77 7.54
C ASP A 366 -10.07 -2.47 6.78
N GLY A 367 -10.41 -2.44 5.49
CA GLY A 367 -10.22 -1.29 4.63
C GLY A 367 -8.77 -1.00 4.23
N LYS A 368 -7.78 -1.82 4.63
CA LYS A 368 -6.37 -1.63 4.25
C LYS A 368 -6.20 -1.67 2.73
N ILE A 369 -6.91 -2.58 2.06
CA ILE A 369 -6.85 -2.76 0.62
C ILE A 369 -7.64 -1.67 -0.11
N ILE A 370 -8.80 -1.28 0.42
CA ILE A 370 -9.73 -0.33 -0.20
C ILE A 370 -9.30 1.12 0.03
N GLY A 371 -8.62 1.43 1.13
CA GLY A 371 -8.29 2.79 1.56
C GLY A 371 -7.58 3.62 0.49
N ARG A 372 -6.65 3.02 -0.27
CA ARG A 372 -5.96 3.70 -1.38
C ARG A 372 -6.86 4.05 -2.58
N PHE A 373 -8.07 3.50 -2.64
CA PHE A 373 -9.06 3.70 -3.71
C PHE A 373 -10.33 4.40 -3.22
N ILE A 374 -10.39 4.83 -1.95
CA ILE A 374 -11.60 5.39 -1.36
C ILE A 374 -12.07 6.68 -2.05
N GLN A 375 -11.15 7.43 -2.67
CA GLN A 375 -11.51 8.60 -3.47
C GLN A 375 -12.24 8.23 -4.77
N ALA A 376 -11.98 7.05 -5.34
CA ALA A 376 -12.73 6.52 -6.48
C ALA A 376 -14.06 5.86 -6.08
N TYR A 377 -14.30 5.65 -4.78
CA TYR A 377 -15.56 5.09 -4.29
C TYR A 377 -16.76 5.95 -4.74
N PRO A 378 -17.84 5.36 -5.28
CA PRO A 378 -19.07 6.07 -5.59
C PRO A 378 -19.59 6.86 -4.38
N SER A 379 -20.06 8.08 -4.59
CA SER A 379 -20.60 8.91 -3.52
C SER A 379 -21.85 8.31 -2.87
N GLU A 380 -22.64 7.52 -3.62
CA GLU A 380 -23.81 6.82 -3.09
C GLU A 380 -23.43 5.72 -2.09
N ALA A 381 -22.27 5.11 -2.27
CA ALA A 381 -21.74 4.07 -1.41
C ALA A 381 -21.19 4.60 -0.07
N ARG A 382 -20.76 5.88 -0.01
CA ARG A 382 -20.29 6.51 1.23
C ARG A 382 -21.40 6.83 2.23
N LYS A 383 -22.67 6.81 1.81
CA LYS A 383 -23.83 7.13 2.68
C LYS A 383 -24.40 5.91 3.42
N LYS A 384 -23.96 4.69 3.07
CA LYS A 384 -24.43 3.42 3.67
C LYS A 384 -23.37 2.71 4.52
N CYS A 385 -22.18 3.28 4.67
CA CYS A 385 -21.12 2.78 5.56
C CYS A 385 -21.18 3.48 6.91
#